data_AF-A0A197K8D4-F1
#
_entry.id   AF-A0A197K8D4-F1
#
_cell.length_a   1.000
_cell.length_b   1.000
_cell.length_c   1.000
_cell.angle_alpha   90.00
_cell.angle_beta   90.00
_cell.angle_gamma   90.00
#
_symmetry.space_group_name_H-M   'P 1'
#
loop_
_entity.id
_entity.type
_entity.pdbx_description
1 polymer ?
#
loop_
_entity_poly.entity_id
_entity_poly.type
_entity_poly.pdbx_seq_one_letter_code
_entity_poly.pdbx_strand_id
1 'polypeptide(L)'
;MVEAHQKYLSAEPLLHEFYGSHILKFANYEHRKAKLSEMDLAVAGVMRLVEAAVSRIPEGKNPTVLFAWGNGTFHSGYNLTSQHMTLQRRLAQKAREKGYLVLLVDEYLTSTMCPTCVAVGVSTRMAKPSMRVCACLKCQRWIHRDVVGAHNIALVGEQYVRTLGRPAPLQRPL
;
A
#
# COMPACT_ATOMS: atom_id res chain seq x y z
N MET A 1 -3.70 46.89 1.81
CA MET A 1 -2.57 45.92 1.74
C MET A 1 -1.52 46.13 2.84
N VAL A 2 -1.31 47.36 3.36
CA VAL A 2 -0.26 47.66 4.37
C VAL A 2 -0.55 47.03 5.75
N GLU A 3 -1.81 47.04 6.19
CA GLU A 3 -2.20 46.61 7.54
C GLU A 3 -2.05 45.10 7.80
N ALA A 4 -2.30 44.26 6.78
CA ALA A 4 -2.12 42.81 6.88
C ALA A 4 -0.65 42.41 6.93
N HIS A 5 0.21 43.12 6.19
CA HIS A 5 1.65 42.89 6.17
C HIS A 5 2.30 43.26 7.50
N GLN A 6 1.82 44.33 8.12
CA GLN A 6 2.32 44.79 9.42
C GLN A 6 1.88 43.87 10.57
N LYS A 7 0.66 43.30 10.51
CA LYS A 7 0.22 42.23 11.42
C LYS A 7 1.03 40.94 11.27
N TYR A 8 1.49 40.62 10.06
CA TYR A 8 2.32 39.44 9.82
C TYR A 8 3.71 39.60 10.46
N LEU A 9 4.36 40.75 10.25
CA LEU A 9 5.68 41.07 10.81
C LEU A 9 5.69 41.12 12.34
N SER A 10 4.59 41.55 12.98
CA SER A 10 4.50 41.56 14.45
C SER A 10 4.22 40.18 15.05
N ALA A 11 3.57 39.28 14.30
CA ALA A 11 3.30 37.91 14.73
C ALA A 11 4.47 36.97 14.49
N GLU A 12 5.35 37.24 13.52
CA GLU A 12 6.46 36.37 13.14
C GLU A 12 7.37 35.97 14.32
N PRO A 13 7.84 36.87 15.20
CA PRO A 13 8.69 36.49 16.33
C PRO A 13 7.98 35.58 17.33
N LEU A 14 6.70 35.84 17.59
CA LEU A 14 5.86 35.04 18.49
C LEU A 14 5.60 33.64 17.91
N LEU A 15 5.35 33.55 16.60
CA LEU A 15 5.21 32.28 15.90
C LEU A 15 6.55 31.53 15.88
N HIS A 16 7.66 32.21 15.64
CA HIS A 16 8.99 31.61 15.65
C HIS A 16 9.38 31.11 17.05
N GLU A 17 9.02 31.82 18.12
CA GLU A 17 9.21 31.37 19.50
C GLU A 17 8.34 30.15 19.82
N PHE A 18 7.05 30.20 19.46
CA PHE A 18 6.11 29.11 19.69
C PHE A 18 6.49 27.83 18.93
N TYR A 19 6.68 27.94 17.61
CA TYR A 19 7.07 26.82 16.73
C TYR A 19 8.53 26.41 16.87
N GLY A 20 9.40 27.32 17.29
CA GLY A 20 10.82 27.08 17.56
C GLY A 20 11.10 26.59 18.97
N SER A 21 10.10 26.56 19.85
CA SER A 21 10.24 26.12 21.24
C SER A 21 10.79 24.70 21.34
N HIS A 22 11.65 24.48 22.32
CA HIS A 22 12.23 23.15 22.59
C HIS A 22 11.14 22.11 22.85
N ILE A 23 10.06 22.50 23.53
CA ILE A 23 8.91 21.65 23.84
C ILE A 23 8.23 21.17 22.55
N LEU A 24 7.92 22.07 21.61
CA LEU A 24 7.27 21.69 20.36
C LEU A 24 8.20 20.85 19.48
N LYS A 25 9.49 21.19 19.42
CA LYS A 25 10.49 20.39 18.70
C LYS A 25 10.60 18.97 19.25
N PHE A 26 10.61 18.82 20.57
CA PHE A 26 10.64 17.53 21.26
C PHE A 26 9.36 16.73 21.00
N ALA A 27 8.18 17.34 21.14
CA ALA A 27 6.91 16.69 20.84
C ALA A 27 6.81 16.21 19.38
N ASN A 28 7.26 17.03 18.42
CA ASN A 28 7.33 16.64 17.01
C ASN A 28 8.33 15.51 16.75
N TYR A 29 9.43 15.46 17.49
CA TYR A 29 10.39 14.35 17.44
C TYR A 29 9.77 13.05 17.95
N GLU A 30 9.17 13.06 19.14
CA GLU A 30 8.50 11.89 19.72
C GLU A 30 7.35 11.40 18.85
N HIS A 31 6.55 12.31 18.26
CA HIS A 31 5.48 11.94 17.32
C HIS A 31 6.01 11.23 16.07
N ARG A 32 7.11 11.72 15.49
CA ARG A 32 7.77 11.06 14.35
C ARG A 32 8.28 9.68 14.73
N LYS A 33 8.91 9.55 15.90
CA LYS A 33 9.40 8.28 16.43
C LYS A 33 8.26 7.28 16.66
N ALA A 34 7.15 7.71 17.24
CA ALA A 34 5.96 6.89 17.45
C ALA A 34 5.38 6.36 16.12
N LYS A 35 5.22 7.24 15.12
CA LYS A 35 4.76 6.84 13.77
C LYS A 35 5.66 5.81 13.11
N LEU A 36 6.97 5.95 13.26
CA LEU A 36 7.91 4.96 12.75
C LEU A 36 7.76 3.63 13.50
N SER A 37 7.67 3.65 14.82
CA SER A 37 7.44 2.44 15.63
C SER A 37 6.16 1.69 15.20
N GLU A 38 5.07 2.43 14.96
CA GLU A 38 3.80 1.86 14.47
C GLU A 38 3.99 1.15 13.12
N MET A 39 4.71 1.76 12.17
CA MET A 39 5.02 1.13 10.89
C MET A 39 5.89 -0.12 11.05
N ASP A 40 6.87 -0.09 11.95
CA ASP A 40 7.74 -1.24 12.20
C ASP A 40 6.95 -2.41 12.79
N LEU A 41 5.99 -2.13 13.67
CA LEU A 41 5.05 -3.13 14.18
C LEU A 41 4.16 -3.72 13.08
N ALA A 42 3.65 -2.88 12.18
CA ALA A 42 2.84 -3.32 11.05
C ALA A 42 3.63 -4.23 10.10
N VAL A 43 4.86 -3.82 9.73
CA VAL A 43 5.77 -4.64 8.91
C VAL A 43 6.10 -5.95 9.61
N ALA A 44 6.42 -5.93 10.90
CA ALA A 44 6.68 -7.15 11.67
C ALA A 44 5.46 -8.08 11.69
N GLY A 45 4.25 -7.53 11.79
CA GLY A 45 3.00 -8.30 11.68
C GLY A 45 2.86 -9.03 10.36
N VAL A 46 3.09 -8.32 9.24
CA VAL A 46 3.06 -8.92 7.89
C VAL A 46 4.11 -10.02 7.75
N MET A 47 5.34 -9.78 8.23
CA MET A 47 6.41 -10.76 8.15
C MET A 47 6.09 -12.02 8.95
N ARG A 48 5.50 -11.90 10.16
CA ARG A 48 5.04 -13.05 10.95
C ARG A 48 3.99 -13.89 10.23
N LEU A 49 3.05 -13.25 9.53
CA LEU A 49 2.02 -13.96 8.75
C LEU A 49 2.65 -14.79 7.62
N VAL A 50 3.64 -14.20 6.94
CA VAL A 50 4.38 -14.89 5.87
C VAL A 50 5.25 -16.02 6.42
N GLU A 51 5.96 -15.80 7.51
CA GLU A 51 6.79 -16.83 8.16
C GLU A 51 5.93 -18.01 8.63
N ALA A 52 4.74 -17.74 9.18
CA ALA A 52 3.77 -18.77 9.55
C ALA A 52 3.17 -19.53 8.35
N ALA A 53 3.13 -18.91 7.17
CA ALA A 53 2.73 -19.59 5.93
C ALA A 53 3.86 -20.44 5.38
N VAL A 54 5.10 -19.94 5.41
CA VAL A 54 6.31 -20.65 4.97
C VAL A 54 6.58 -21.87 5.84
N SER A 55 6.38 -21.79 7.15
CA SER A 55 6.59 -22.92 8.07
C SER A 55 5.64 -24.10 7.86
N ARG A 56 4.54 -23.91 7.11
CA ARG A 56 3.61 -24.98 6.72
C ARG A 56 4.05 -25.72 5.45
N ILE A 57 5.11 -25.25 4.79
CA ILE A 57 5.63 -25.89 3.58
C ILE A 57 6.54 -27.05 4.01
N PRO A 58 6.34 -28.26 3.45
CA PRO A 58 7.14 -29.44 3.82
C PRO A 58 8.64 -29.22 3.64
N GLU A 59 9.44 -29.80 4.54
CA GLU A 59 10.91 -29.76 4.49
C GLU A 59 11.43 -30.29 3.13
N GLY A 60 12.48 -29.65 2.60
CA GLY A 60 13.07 -29.97 1.30
C GLY A 60 12.55 -29.10 0.13
N LYS A 61 11.50 -28.31 0.33
CA LYS A 61 11.13 -27.22 -0.59
C LYS A 61 11.65 -25.91 -0.02
N ASN A 62 12.47 -25.18 -0.77
CA ASN A 62 12.89 -23.81 -0.44
C ASN A 62 11.95 -22.82 -1.15
N PRO A 63 10.88 -22.34 -0.49
CA PRO A 63 9.94 -21.43 -1.11
C PRO A 63 10.57 -20.05 -1.28
N THR A 64 10.60 -19.55 -2.51
CA THR A 64 10.84 -18.13 -2.75
C THR A 64 9.55 -17.36 -2.46
N VAL A 65 9.59 -16.47 -1.46
CA VAL A 65 8.47 -15.58 -1.16
C VAL A 65 8.54 -14.36 -2.07
N LEU A 66 7.41 -14.03 -2.71
CA LEU A 66 7.21 -12.82 -3.48
C LEU A 66 6.16 -11.94 -2.82
N PHE A 67 6.53 -10.70 -2.48
CA PHE A 67 5.59 -9.64 -2.16
C PHE A 67 5.25 -8.86 -3.43
N ALA A 68 4.00 -8.98 -3.90
CA ALA A 68 3.46 -8.09 -4.92
C ALA A 68 2.83 -6.87 -4.24
N TRP A 69 3.28 -5.67 -4.59
CA TRP A 69 2.86 -4.43 -3.93
C TRP A 69 2.50 -3.36 -4.96
N GLY A 70 1.40 -2.63 -4.73
CA GLY A 70 0.94 -1.59 -5.65
C GLY A 70 1.83 -0.35 -5.67
N ASN A 71 2.25 0.10 -6.86
CA ASN A 71 3.15 1.25 -7.05
C ASN A 71 2.41 2.61 -7.09
N GLY A 72 1.16 2.67 -6.62
CA GLY A 72 0.35 3.89 -6.64
C GLY A 72 0.87 4.96 -5.67
N THR A 73 0.65 6.23 -6.02
CA THR A 73 0.83 7.37 -5.10
C THR A 73 -0.53 7.86 -4.63
N PHE A 74 -0.79 7.76 -3.33
CA PHE A 74 -2.06 8.17 -2.75
C PHE A 74 -1.91 9.48 -1.99
N HIS A 75 -2.89 10.35 -2.15
CA HIS A 75 -3.06 11.57 -1.36
C HIS A 75 -4.30 11.40 -0.48
N SER A 76 -4.23 11.90 0.76
CA SER A 76 -5.41 11.98 1.62
C SER A 76 -6.42 13.00 1.06
N GLY A 77 -7.64 13.02 1.60
CA GLY A 77 -8.64 14.04 1.26
C GLY A 77 -8.20 15.49 1.51
N TYR A 78 -7.11 15.69 2.27
CA TYR A 78 -6.48 16.98 2.54
C TYR A 78 -5.24 17.23 1.68
N ASN A 79 -5.07 16.49 0.59
CA ASN A 79 -3.91 16.53 -0.30
C ASN A 79 -2.56 16.24 0.40
N LEU A 80 -2.59 15.56 1.55
CA LEU A 80 -1.37 15.14 2.24
C LEU A 80 -0.87 13.84 1.61
N THR A 81 0.44 13.72 1.43
CA THR A 81 1.05 12.49 0.95
C THR A 81 0.76 11.34 1.93
N SER A 82 0.24 10.23 1.39
CA SER A 82 0.02 9.03 2.20
C SER A 82 1.36 8.45 2.67
N GLN A 83 1.34 7.74 3.79
CA GLN A 83 2.50 7.01 4.30
C GLN A 83 2.80 5.72 3.51
N HIS A 84 2.07 5.47 2.41
CA HIS A 84 2.18 4.27 1.57
C HIS A 84 3.62 4.00 1.12
N MET A 85 4.29 5.02 0.60
CA MET A 85 5.68 4.91 0.13
C MET A 85 6.66 4.57 1.27
N THR A 86 6.45 5.16 2.46
CA THR A 86 7.29 4.88 3.64
C THR A 86 7.13 3.44 4.09
N LEU A 87 5.88 2.96 4.18
CA LEU A 87 5.56 1.58 4.54
C LEU A 87 6.15 0.59 3.53
N GLN A 88 5.98 0.86 2.24
CA GLN A 88 6.52 0.05 1.14
C GLN A 88 8.04 -0.08 1.23
N ARG A 89 8.77 1.02 1.46
CA ARG A 89 10.24 1.01 1.60
C ARG A 89 10.68 0.17 2.79
N ARG A 90 10.01 0.31 3.93
CA ARG A 90 10.34 -0.43 5.16
C ARG A 90 10.07 -1.92 5.03
N LEU A 91 8.93 -2.29 4.45
CA LEU A 91 8.63 -3.69 4.13
C LEU A 91 9.67 -4.24 3.16
N ALA A 92 10.03 -3.50 2.11
CA ALA A 92 11.01 -3.94 1.14
C ALA A 92 12.39 -4.17 1.74
N GLN A 93 12.82 -3.30 2.66
CA GLN A 93 14.07 -3.49 3.41
C GLN A 93 14.01 -4.79 4.24
N LYS A 94 12.97 -4.97 5.05
CA LYS A 94 12.82 -6.17 5.91
C LYS A 94 12.65 -7.46 5.12
N ALA A 95 11.95 -7.41 3.99
CA ALA A 95 11.79 -8.55 3.08
C ALA A 95 13.13 -8.95 2.46
N ARG A 96 13.93 -7.98 1.99
CA ARG A 96 15.27 -8.23 1.43
C ARG A 96 16.25 -8.79 2.45
N GLU A 97 16.20 -8.31 3.71
CA GLU A 97 16.99 -8.87 4.82
C GLU A 97 16.73 -10.37 5.03
N LYS A 98 15.53 -10.86 4.66
CA LYS A 98 15.13 -12.28 4.73
C LYS A 98 15.33 -13.04 3.42
N GLY A 99 15.85 -12.40 2.37
CA GLY A 99 16.00 -12.99 1.04
C GLY A 99 14.69 -13.09 0.23
N TYR A 100 13.64 -12.38 0.64
CA TYR A 100 12.36 -12.35 -0.08
C TYR A 100 12.38 -11.32 -1.21
N LEU A 101 11.60 -11.60 -2.27
CA LEU A 101 11.47 -10.71 -3.42
C LEU A 101 10.31 -9.74 -3.21
N VAL A 102 10.48 -8.51 -3.71
CA VAL A 102 9.43 -7.48 -3.69
C VAL A 102 9.27 -6.91 -5.09
N LEU A 103 8.06 -7.05 -5.64
CA LEU A 103 7.69 -6.59 -6.96
C LEU A 103 6.71 -5.43 -6.83
N LEU A 104 7.02 -4.32 -7.50
CA LEU A 104 6.13 -3.19 -7.62
C LEU A 104 5.23 -3.36 -8.84
N VAL A 105 3.92 -3.27 -8.60
CA VAL A 105 2.87 -3.61 -9.55
C VAL A 105 2.12 -2.34 -9.94
N ASP A 106 1.97 -2.09 -11.24
CA ASP A 106 1.03 -1.10 -11.73
C ASP A 106 -0.40 -1.50 -11.35
N GLU A 107 -1.12 -0.59 -10.70
CA GLU A 107 -2.45 -0.83 -10.14
C GLU A 107 -3.58 -0.68 -11.16
N TYR A 108 -3.26 -0.51 -12.45
CA TYR A 108 -4.27 -0.40 -13.50
C TYR A 108 -5.33 -1.53 -13.42
N LEU A 109 -6.59 -1.12 -13.22
CA LEU A 109 -7.79 -1.95 -13.06
C LEU A 109 -7.81 -2.96 -11.90
N THR A 110 -6.82 -2.96 -10.99
CA THR A 110 -6.72 -3.96 -9.92
C THR A 110 -7.85 -3.84 -8.88
N SER A 111 -8.45 -2.67 -8.69
CA SER A 111 -9.59 -2.46 -7.77
C SER A 111 -10.96 -2.57 -8.45
N THR A 112 -11.00 -2.88 -9.74
CA THR A 112 -12.23 -2.87 -10.55
C THR A 112 -12.59 -4.22 -11.16
N MET A 113 -11.61 -5.09 -11.40
CA MET A 113 -11.84 -6.38 -12.06
C MET A 113 -12.05 -7.49 -11.04
N CYS A 114 -12.87 -8.49 -11.37
CA CYS A 114 -13.10 -9.63 -10.50
C CYS A 114 -11.88 -10.56 -10.49
N PRO A 115 -11.20 -10.76 -9.34
CA PRO A 115 -9.99 -11.57 -9.30
C PRO A 115 -10.24 -13.04 -9.69
N THR A 116 -11.41 -13.59 -9.36
CA THR A 116 -11.78 -14.95 -9.75
C THR A 116 -11.95 -15.09 -11.27
N CYS A 117 -12.54 -14.10 -11.94
CA CYS A 117 -12.66 -14.12 -13.40
C CYS A 117 -11.30 -13.85 -14.08
N VAL A 118 -10.51 -12.91 -13.55
CA VAL A 118 -9.17 -12.60 -14.05
C VAL A 118 -8.27 -13.84 -14.01
N ALA A 119 -8.33 -14.62 -12.93
CA ALA A 119 -7.53 -15.85 -12.79
C ALA A 119 -7.78 -16.89 -13.90
N VAL A 120 -8.95 -16.84 -14.55
CA VAL A 120 -9.29 -17.73 -15.69
C VAL A 120 -9.32 -16.98 -17.02
N GLY A 121 -8.68 -15.81 -17.10
CA GLY A 121 -8.54 -15.02 -18.33
C GLY A 121 -9.80 -14.25 -18.76
N VAL A 122 -10.80 -14.15 -17.88
CA VAL A 122 -12.09 -13.50 -18.19
C VAL A 122 -12.13 -12.07 -17.68
N SER A 123 -12.39 -11.13 -18.59
CA SER A 123 -12.64 -9.73 -18.26
C SER A 123 -14.04 -9.53 -17.68
N THR A 124 -14.12 -9.22 -16.39
CA THR A 124 -15.39 -8.85 -15.74
C THR A 124 -15.16 -7.83 -14.65
N ARG A 125 -15.96 -6.76 -14.64
CA ARG A 125 -15.94 -5.72 -13.61
C ARG A 125 -16.75 -6.11 -12.39
N MET A 126 -16.35 -5.55 -11.25
CA MET A 126 -17.08 -5.66 -10.00
C MET A 126 -18.09 -4.52 -9.87
N ALA A 127 -19.34 -4.85 -9.60
CA ALA A 127 -20.32 -3.91 -9.07
C ALA A 127 -19.94 -3.53 -7.63
N LYS A 128 -20.18 -2.27 -7.25
CA LYS A 128 -19.83 -1.72 -5.93
C LYS A 128 -21.09 -1.31 -5.18
N PRO A 129 -21.87 -2.28 -4.66
CA PRO A 129 -23.12 -1.98 -3.95
C PRO A 129 -22.88 -1.21 -2.64
N SER A 130 -21.69 -1.33 -2.04
CA SER A 130 -21.33 -0.57 -0.84
C SER A 130 -19.85 -0.16 -0.86
N MET A 131 -19.47 0.68 0.11
CA MET A 131 -18.09 1.13 0.29
C MET A 131 -17.09 -0.02 0.49
N ARG A 132 -17.51 -1.09 1.18
CA ARG A 132 -16.63 -2.19 1.61
C ARG A 132 -16.79 -3.47 0.78
N VAL A 133 -17.86 -3.59 0.01
CA VAL A 133 -18.23 -4.84 -0.64
C VAL A 133 -18.38 -4.64 -2.14
N CYS A 134 -17.90 -5.62 -2.89
CA CYS A 134 -17.94 -5.71 -4.33
C CYS A 134 -18.61 -7.03 -4.73
N ALA A 135 -19.43 -7.01 -5.78
CA ALA A 135 -20.08 -8.19 -6.33
C ALA A 135 -19.72 -8.35 -7.81
N CYS A 136 -19.32 -9.55 -8.23
CA CYS A 136 -19.09 -9.84 -9.64
C CYS A 136 -20.42 -10.16 -10.33
N LEU A 137 -20.72 -9.49 -11.44
CA LEU A 137 -21.97 -9.75 -12.19
C LEU A 137 -21.95 -11.07 -12.99
N LYS A 138 -20.75 -11.64 -13.23
CA LYS A 138 -20.60 -12.90 -13.99
C LYS A 138 -20.55 -14.13 -13.09
N CYS A 139 -19.62 -14.15 -12.12
CA CYS A 139 -19.47 -15.29 -11.22
C CYS A 139 -20.23 -15.14 -9.89
N GLN A 140 -21.00 -14.05 -9.72
CA GLN A 140 -21.84 -13.76 -8.56
C GLN A 140 -21.13 -13.73 -7.20
N ARG A 141 -19.79 -13.74 -7.20
CA ARG A 141 -18.99 -13.73 -5.97
C ARG A 141 -19.02 -12.35 -5.30
N TRP A 142 -19.26 -12.36 -4.00
CA TRP A 142 -19.17 -11.20 -3.11
C TRP A 142 -17.80 -11.19 -2.43
N ILE A 143 -17.09 -10.06 -2.50
CA ILE A 143 -15.71 -9.92 -1.98
C ILE A 143 -15.55 -8.53 -1.36
N HIS A 144 -14.77 -8.44 -0.29
CA HIS A 144 -14.37 -7.16 0.28
C HIS A 144 -13.54 -6.34 -0.72
N ARG A 145 -13.78 -5.03 -0.81
CA ARG A 145 -13.16 -4.14 -1.80
C ARG A 145 -11.63 -4.17 -1.78
N ASP A 146 -11.05 -4.16 -0.58
CA ASP A 146 -9.58 -4.18 -0.44
C ASP A 146 -8.99 -5.54 -0.84
N VAL A 147 -9.73 -6.62 -0.63
CA VAL A 147 -9.33 -7.98 -1.03
C VAL A 147 -9.32 -8.11 -2.55
N VAL A 148 -10.24 -7.44 -3.26
CA VAL A 148 -10.24 -7.38 -4.73
C VAL A 148 -8.92 -6.81 -5.25
N GLY A 149 -8.51 -5.66 -4.71
CA GLY A 149 -7.24 -5.02 -5.07
C GLY A 149 -6.04 -5.90 -4.78
N ALA A 150 -5.95 -6.43 -3.56
CA ALA A 150 -4.84 -7.28 -3.12
C ALA A 150 -4.72 -8.56 -3.96
N HIS A 151 -5.83 -9.25 -4.24
CA HIS A 151 -5.81 -10.45 -5.07
C HIS A 151 -5.39 -10.17 -6.51
N ASN A 152 -5.88 -9.08 -7.12
CA ASN A 152 -5.46 -8.74 -8.48
C ASN A 152 -3.97 -8.36 -8.53
N ILE A 153 -3.44 -7.64 -7.53
CA ILE A 153 -2.01 -7.36 -7.43
C ILE A 153 -1.20 -8.67 -7.31
N ALA A 154 -1.67 -9.62 -6.50
CA ALA A 154 -1.04 -10.94 -6.39
C ALA A 154 -1.05 -11.71 -7.72
N LEU A 155 -2.19 -11.72 -8.44
CA LEU A 155 -2.31 -12.35 -9.76
C LEU A 155 -1.36 -11.74 -10.79
N VAL A 156 -1.18 -10.41 -10.77
CA VAL A 156 -0.20 -9.75 -11.64
C VAL A 156 1.22 -10.19 -11.27
N GLY A 157 1.55 -10.22 -9.98
CA GLY A 157 2.87 -10.65 -9.54
C GLY A 157 3.18 -12.10 -9.90
N GLU A 158 2.20 -12.99 -9.74
CA GLU A 158 2.31 -14.38 -10.15
C GLU A 158 2.52 -14.53 -11.66
N GLN A 159 1.71 -13.85 -12.48
CA GLN A 159 1.86 -13.89 -13.93
C GLN A 159 3.21 -13.32 -14.38
N TYR A 160 3.69 -12.26 -13.74
CA TYR A 160 4.98 -11.66 -14.06
C TYR A 160 6.13 -12.63 -13.79
N VAL A 161 6.12 -13.35 -12.67
CA VAL A 161 7.14 -14.37 -12.38
C VAL A 161 7.06 -15.54 -13.38
N ARG A 162 5.87 -15.91 -13.83
CA ARG A 162 5.68 -17.04 -14.75
C ARG A 162 6.05 -16.72 -16.20
N THR A 163 5.64 -15.56 -16.71
CA THR A 163 5.70 -15.25 -18.15
C THR A 163 6.25 -13.86 -18.47
N LEU A 164 6.75 -13.11 -17.48
CA LEU A 164 7.11 -11.69 -17.60
C LEU A 164 5.96 -10.81 -18.12
N GLY A 165 4.73 -11.31 -18.02
CA GLY A 165 3.54 -10.70 -18.59
C GLY A 165 2.58 -10.22 -17.51
N ARG A 166 1.45 -9.68 -17.97
CA ARG A 166 0.34 -9.26 -17.13
C ARG A 166 -0.93 -9.98 -17.58
N PRO A 167 -1.83 -10.39 -16.65
CA PRO A 167 -3.10 -11.01 -17.03
C PRO A 167 -3.83 -10.13 -18.04
N ALA A 168 -4.27 -10.71 -19.16
CA ALA A 168 -4.90 -9.96 -20.25
C ALA A 168 -6.05 -9.03 -19.79
N PRO A 169 -6.94 -9.45 -18.86
CA PRO A 169 -7.98 -8.57 -18.32
C PRO A 169 -7.49 -7.34 -17.55
N LEU A 170 -6.22 -7.33 -17.11
CA LEU A 170 -5.61 -6.25 -16.35
C LEU A 170 -4.61 -5.43 -17.17
N GLN A 171 -4.37 -5.77 -18.44
CA GLN A 171 -3.44 -5.04 -19.29
C GLN A 171 -3.92 -3.61 -19.55
N ARG A 172 -2.97 -2.67 -19.65
CA ARG A 172 -3.28 -1.33 -20.17
C ARG A 172 -3.59 -1.43 -21.67
N PRO A 173 -4.51 -0.61 -22.18
CA PRO A 173 -4.59 -0.39 -23.62
C PRO A 173 -3.24 0.15 -24.10
N LEU A 174 -2.81 -0.34 -25.27
CA LEU A 174 -1.63 0.16 -25.99
C LEU A 174 -1.88 1.58 -26.50
#